data_AF-B4J5X6-F1
#
_entry.id   AF-B4J5X6-F1
#
_cell.length_a   1.000
_cell.length_b   1.000
_cell.length_c   1.000
_cell.angle_alpha   90.00
_cell.angle_beta   90.00
_cell.angle_gamma   90.00
#
_symmetry.space_group_name_H-M   'P 1'
#
loop_
_entity.id
_entity.type
_entity.pdbx_description
1 polymer ?
#
loop_
_entity_poly.entity_id
_entity_poly.type
_entity_poly.pdbx_seq_one_letter_code
_entity_poly.pdbx_strand_id
1 'polypeptide(L)'
;MAQFDGNALVSPSSSSSSSAAATSSGWPVKHAAVLEGDVILGGLMMVHSREDSITCGQIMPQGGIQALEAMLYTLDQVNKMQLLPNVTLGAHLLDDCDKDTYGLEMAVDFIKVARRPYNDADAPSAP
;
A
#
# COMPACT_ATOMS: atom_id res chain seq x y z
N MET A 1 -12.51 -12.04 -17.79
CA MET A 1 -12.54 -11.02 -18.86
C MET A 1 -13.78 -10.17 -18.65
N ALA A 2 -13.63 -9.04 -17.96
CA ALA A 2 -14.69 -8.05 -17.84
C ALA A 2 -14.42 -6.95 -18.88
N GLN A 3 -15.44 -6.64 -19.68
CA GLN A 3 -15.41 -5.70 -20.79
C GLN A 3 -15.41 -4.25 -20.28
N PHE A 4 -14.69 -3.40 -21.03
CA PHE A 4 -14.70 -1.94 -20.91
C PHE A 4 -15.68 -1.38 -21.95
N ASP A 5 -16.68 -0.62 -21.51
CA ASP A 5 -17.50 0.22 -22.39
C ASP A 5 -17.19 1.70 -22.11
N GLY A 6 -16.82 2.41 -23.17
CA GLY A 6 -16.29 3.76 -23.12
C GLY A 6 -17.33 4.87 -23.29
N ASN A 7 -16.91 6.03 -22.76
CA ASN A 7 -17.10 7.39 -23.29
C ASN A 7 -18.36 8.19 -22.93
N ALA A 8 -18.14 9.33 -22.24
CA ALA A 8 -18.90 10.56 -22.42
C ALA A 8 -18.05 11.78 -22.01
N LEU A 9 -17.81 12.68 -22.98
CA LEU A 9 -17.20 14.01 -22.86
C LEU A 9 -18.28 15.05 -22.53
N VAL A 10 -18.02 15.96 -21.58
CA VAL A 10 -18.54 17.35 -21.57
C VAL A 10 -17.73 18.23 -20.59
N SER A 11 -17.14 19.30 -21.13
CA SER A 11 -16.81 20.58 -20.47
C SER A 11 -17.79 21.65 -21.03
N PRO A 12 -17.84 22.95 -20.63
CA PRO A 12 -17.00 23.70 -19.68
C PRO A 12 -17.78 24.64 -18.71
N SER A 13 -17.10 25.24 -17.71
CA SER A 13 -17.02 26.70 -17.50
C SER A 13 -16.40 27.09 -16.15
N SER A 14 -15.63 28.16 -16.20
CA SER A 14 -14.68 28.73 -15.25
C SER A 14 -15.30 29.56 -14.13
N SER A 15 -14.75 29.44 -12.91
CA SER A 15 -14.68 30.58 -11.97
C SER A 15 -13.43 30.45 -11.08
N SER A 16 -12.62 31.50 -11.15
CA SER A 16 -11.39 31.71 -10.39
C SER A 16 -11.71 32.14 -8.95
N SER A 17 -11.21 31.38 -7.98
CA SER A 17 -10.95 31.88 -6.62
C SER A 17 -9.57 31.40 -6.18
N SER A 18 -8.66 32.36 -6.11
CA SER A 18 -7.29 32.22 -5.65
C SER A 18 -7.30 32.12 -4.13
N SER A 19 -7.28 30.90 -3.61
CA SER A 19 -6.84 30.60 -2.26
C SER A 19 -5.53 29.84 -2.34
N ALA A 20 -4.47 30.45 -1.80
CA ALA A 20 -3.13 29.89 -1.71
C ALA A 20 -3.20 28.48 -1.09
N ALA A 21 -3.16 27.45 -1.94
CA ALA A 21 -2.97 26.09 -1.49
C ALA A 21 -1.51 25.96 -1.13
N ALA A 22 -1.24 25.91 0.17
CA ALA A 22 0.03 25.48 0.71
C ALA A 22 0.54 24.30 -0.12
N THR A 23 1.75 24.42 -0.67
CA THR A 23 2.49 23.26 -1.16
C THR A 23 2.67 22.34 0.03
N SER A 24 1.74 21.42 0.22
CA SER A 24 1.98 20.25 1.02
C SER A 24 3.13 19.54 0.32
N SER A 25 4.34 19.72 0.82
CA SER A 25 5.41 18.72 0.70
C SER A 25 5.00 17.47 1.49
N GLY A 26 3.77 17.02 1.28
CA GLY A 26 3.23 15.78 1.75
C GLY A 26 3.69 14.76 0.74
N TRP A 27 4.51 13.83 1.22
CA TRP A 27 4.81 12.59 0.53
C TRP A 27 3.51 12.04 -0.09
N PRO A 28 3.56 11.48 -1.31
CA PRO A 28 2.38 10.86 -1.89
C PRO A 28 1.80 9.86 -0.90
N VAL A 29 0.48 9.89 -0.73
CA VAL A 29 -0.24 9.00 0.19
C VAL A 29 0.20 7.58 -0.14
N LYS A 30 0.86 6.93 0.83
CA LYS A 30 1.28 5.54 0.69
C LYS A 30 0.04 4.67 0.51
N HIS A 31 -0.11 4.10 -0.67
CA HIS A 31 -1.19 3.16 -0.95
C HIS A 31 -0.76 1.77 -0.48
N ALA A 32 -1.60 1.15 0.34
CA ALA A 32 -1.39 -0.19 0.88
C ALA A 32 -2.65 -1.02 0.68
N ALA A 33 -2.47 -2.29 0.31
CA ALA A 33 -3.56 -3.27 0.41
C ALA A 33 -3.47 -3.93 1.78
N VAL A 34 -4.52 -3.77 2.59
CA VAL A 34 -4.57 -4.27 3.96
C VAL A 34 -5.71 -5.28 4.07
N LEU A 35 -5.37 -6.46 4.58
CA LEU A 35 -6.31 -7.50 4.96
C LEU A 35 -6.09 -7.81 6.44
N GLU A 36 -7.13 -7.70 7.24
CA GLU A 36 -7.06 -8.00 8.67
C GLU A 36 -6.90 -9.50 8.93
N GLY A 37 -6.26 -9.84 10.04
CA GLY A 37 -6.08 -11.22 10.49
C GLY A 37 -5.22 -11.29 11.75
N ASP A 38 -5.18 -12.46 12.36
CA ASP A 38 -4.38 -12.73 13.56
C ASP A 38 -2.87 -12.68 13.27
N VAL A 39 -2.49 -13.15 12.08
CA VAL A 39 -1.11 -13.08 11.58
C VAL A 39 -1.10 -12.29 10.28
N ILE A 40 -0.38 -11.16 10.28
CA ILE A 40 -0.28 -10.29 9.11
C ILE A 40 0.99 -10.64 8.33
N LEU A 41 0.82 -11.01 7.06
CA LEU A 41 1.92 -11.21 6.13
C LEU A 41 2.26 -9.89 5.43
N GLY A 42 3.50 -9.41 5.63
CA GLY A 42 4.03 -8.28 4.87
C GLY A 42 4.41 -8.70 3.44
N GLY A 43 4.26 -7.79 2.48
CA GLY A 43 4.68 -8.03 1.10
C GLY A 43 4.98 -6.74 0.34
N LEU A 44 6.01 -6.78 -0.50
CA LEU A 44 6.27 -5.75 -1.51
C LEU A 44 5.76 -6.27 -2.85
N MET A 45 5.01 -5.44 -3.56
CA MET A 45 4.42 -5.75 -4.85
C MET A 45 4.86 -4.70 -5.87
N MET A 46 5.19 -5.13 -7.07
CA MET A 46 5.62 -4.22 -8.14
C MET A 46 4.38 -3.74 -8.92
N VAL A 47 3.48 -3.00 -8.27
CA VAL A 47 2.21 -2.60 -8.88
C VAL A 47 2.45 -1.59 -10.00
N HIS A 48 3.41 -0.68 -9.80
CA HIS A 48 3.84 0.26 -10.83
C HIS A 48 5.24 -0.06 -11.35
N SER A 49 5.50 0.34 -12.59
CA SER A 49 6.82 0.26 -13.21
C SER A 49 7.77 1.28 -12.59
N ARG A 50 9.07 1.05 -12.80
CA ARG A 50 10.11 2.02 -12.46
C ARG A 50 9.95 3.32 -13.26
N GLU A 51 10.19 4.44 -12.59
CA GLU A 51 10.29 5.78 -13.18
C GLU A 51 11.30 6.63 -12.36
N ASP A 52 12.07 7.47 -13.04
CA ASP A 52 13.13 8.25 -12.41
C ASP A 52 12.68 9.67 -12.08
N SER A 53 11.74 10.22 -12.84
CA SER A 53 11.26 11.61 -12.70
C SER A 53 10.17 11.80 -11.65
N ILE A 54 9.37 10.76 -11.39
CA ILE A 54 8.29 10.72 -10.41
C ILE A 54 8.44 9.49 -9.52
N THR A 55 7.62 9.38 -8.47
CA THR A 55 7.73 8.29 -7.48
C THR A 55 7.56 6.91 -8.11
N CYS A 56 6.55 6.75 -8.96
CA CYS A 56 6.15 5.47 -9.56
C CYS A 56 5.72 5.71 -11.01
N GLY A 57 5.99 4.75 -11.89
CA GLY A 57 5.62 4.79 -13.30
C GLY A 57 4.19 4.33 -13.56
N GLN A 58 3.99 3.64 -14.69
CA GLN A 58 2.66 3.14 -15.07
C GLN A 58 2.31 1.85 -14.32
N ILE A 59 1.02 1.58 -14.13
CA ILE A 59 0.57 0.32 -13.54
C ILE A 59 0.98 -0.86 -14.43
N MET A 60 1.52 -1.91 -13.81
CA MET A 60 1.88 -3.18 -14.45
C MET A 60 0.79 -4.22 -14.20
N PRO A 61 -0.10 -4.51 -15.18
CA PRO A 61 -1.26 -5.36 -14.94
C PRO A 61 -0.88 -6.82 -14.67
N GLN A 62 0.05 -7.38 -15.44
CA GLN A 62 0.43 -8.80 -15.37
C GLN A 62 1.53 -9.08 -14.33
N GLY A 63 2.45 -8.13 -14.11
CA GLY A 63 3.54 -8.30 -13.14
C GLY A 63 3.16 -7.85 -11.72
N GLY A 64 2.39 -6.76 -11.63
CA GLY A 64 2.03 -6.13 -10.37
C GLY A 64 0.66 -6.55 -9.86
N ILE A 65 -0.39 -6.11 -10.55
CA ILE A 65 -1.78 -6.34 -10.12
C ILE A 65 -2.11 -7.83 -10.04
N GLN A 66 -1.69 -8.63 -11.02
CA GLN A 66 -1.92 -10.07 -10.98
C GLN A 66 -1.21 -10.75 -9.81
N ALA A 67 0.00 -10.33 -9.45
CA ALA A 67 0.73 -10.88 -8.31
C ALA A 67 0.08 -10.48 -6.97
N LEU A 68 -0.33 -9.20 -6.86
CA LEU A 68 -1.09 -8.69 -5.72
C LEU A 68 -2.39 -9.47 -5.52
N GLU A 69 -3.17 -9.65 -6.57
CA GLU A 69 -4.44 -10.38 -6.52
C GLU A 69 -4.22 -11.87 -6.23
N ALA A 70 -3.17 -12.49 -6.79
CA ALA A 70 -2.83 -13.87 -6.50
C ALA A 70 -2.51 -14.09 -5.01
N MET A 71 -1.82 -13.14 -4.37
CA MET A 71 -1.59 -13.19 -2.93
C MET A 71 -2.90 -13.09 -2.14
N LEU A 72 -3.75 -12.11 -2.44
CA LEU A 72 -5.03 -11.90 -1.75
C LEU A 72 -5.97 -13.10 -1.92
N TYR A 73 -6.07 -13.64 -3.14
CA TYR A 73 -6.84 -14.84 -3.44
C TYR A 73 -6.32 -16.06 -2.67
N THR A 74 -5.01 -16.22 -2.57
CA THR A 74 -4.41 -17.32 -1.82
C THR A 74 -4.76 -17.24 -0.33
N LEU A 75 -4.72 -16.04 0.26
CA LEU A 75 -5.06 -15.85 1.68
C LEU A 75 -6.53 -16.15 1.95
N ASP A 76 -7.41 -15.66 1.09
CA ASP A 76 -8.84 -15.97 1.15
C ASP A 76 -9.09 -17.49 1.08
N GLN A 77 -8.42 -18.17 0.15
CA GLN A 77 -8.56 -19.62 0.01
C GLN A 77 -8.02 -20.40 1.21
N VAL A 78 -6.86 -20.02 1.75
CA VAL A 78 -6.28 -20.65 2.95
C VAL A 78 -7.18 -20.48 4.17
N ASN A 79 -7.72 -19.27 4.37
CA ASN A 79 -8.64 -18.96 5.47
C ASN A 79 -9.97 -19.74 5.33
N LYS A 80 -10.51 -19.86 4.10
CA LYS A 80 -11.73 -20.63 3.81
C LYS A 80 -11.55 -22.14 4.01
N MET A 81 -10.41 -22.68 3.60
CA MET A 81 -10.08 -24.10 3.76
C MET A 81 -9.76 -24.46 5.22
N GLN A 82 -9.61 -23.47 6.10
CA GLN A 82 -9.32 -23.65 7.53
C GLN A 82 -8.09 -24.54 7.76
N LEU A 83 -7.06 -24.36 6.92
CA LEU A 83 -5.81 -25.10 7.00
C LEU A 83 -5.03 -24.81 8.29
N LEU A 84 -5.23 -23.62 8.86
CA LEU A 84 -4.65 -23.19 10.13
C LEU A 84 -5.77 -23.13 11.19
N PRO A 85 -5.75 -23.99 12.21
CA PRO A 85 -6.79 -23.97 13.25
C PRO A 85 -6.64 -22.71 14.11
N ASN A 86 -7.75 -21.99 14.29
CA ASN A 86 -7.86 -20.78 15.14
C ASN A 86 -6.91 -19.63 14.76
N VAL A 87 -6.44 -19.57 13.51
CA VAL A 87 -5.59 -18.48 13.02
C VAL A 87 -6.12 -18.01 11.67
N THR A 88 -6.38 -16.72 11.57
CA THR A 88 -6.69 -16.03 10.32
C THR A 88 -5.45 -15.34 9.77
N LEU A 89 -5.16 -15.55 8.49
CA LEU A 89 -4.07 -14.86 7.80
C LEU A 89 -4.59 -13.55 7.22
N GLY A 90 -3.94 -12.45 7.58
CA GLY A 90 -4.08 -11.15 6.97
C GLY A 90 -2.87 -10.79 6.13
N ALA A 91 -2.86 -9.58 5.59
CA ALA A 91 -1.77 -9.05 4.79
C ALA A 91 -1.63 -7.54 4.92
N HIS A 92 -0.40 -7.06 4.77
CA HIS A 92 -0.07 -5.65 4.60
C HIS A 92 0.89 -5.53 3.42
N LEU A 93 0.35 -5.11 2.29
CA LEU A 93 1.06 -5.12 1.00
C LEU A 93 1.31 -3.70 0.52
N LEU A 94 2.55 -3.44 0.12
CA LEU A 94 3.02 -2.11 -0.30
C LEU A 94 3.58 -2.18 -1.71
N ASP A 95 3.47 -1.07 -2.43
CA ASP A 95 4.08 -0.94 -3.74
C ASP A 95 5.53 -0.44 -3.63
N ASP A 96 6.47 -1.16 -4.24
CA ASP A 96 7.89 -0.78 -4.29
C ASP A 96 8.28 -0.08 -5.61
N CYS A 97 7.35 0.01 -6.56
CA CYS A 97 7.51 0.68 -7.85
C CYS A 97 8.77 0.24 -8.62
N ASP A 98 9.21 -1.01 -8.46
CA ASP A 98 10.42 -1.57 -9.08
C ASP A 98 11.67 -0.69 -8.87
N LYS A 99 11.77 -0.08 -7.68
CA LYS A 99 12.82 0.88 -7.35
C LYS A 99 13.42 0.59 -5.99
N ASP A 100 14.68 0.16 -5.98
CA ASP A 100 15.41 -0.31 -4.78
C ASP A 100 15.31 0.65 -3.58
N THR A 101 15.54 1.95 -3.79
CA THR A 101 15.52 2.94 -2.69
C THR A 101 14.12 3.10 -2.10
N TYR A 102 13.10 3.11 -2.95
CA TYR A 102 11.71 3.24 -2.53
C TYR A 102 11.21 1.94 -1.90
N GLY A 103 11.58 0.79 -2.46
CA GLY A 103 11.34 -0.53 -1.87
C GLY A 103 11.98 -0.67 -0.48
N LEU A 104 13.19 -0.14 -0.28
CA LEU A 104 13.81 -0.09 1.05
C LEU A 104 13.01 0.80 2.01
N GLU A 105 12.57 1.98 1.58
CA GLU A 105 11.72 2.86 2.41
C GLU A 105 10.42 2.16 2.83
N MET A 106 9.81 1.39 1.93
CA MET A 106 8.61 0.59 2.21
C MET A 106 8.91 -0.59 3.15
N ALA A 107 10.03 -1.28 2.93
CA ALA A 107 10.47 -2.39 3.79
C ALA A 107 10.76 -1.91 5.23
N VAL A 108 11.41 -0.76 5.38
CA VAL A 108 11.66 -0.16 6.70
C VAL A 108 10.34 0.17 7.39
N ASP A 109 9.29 0.52 6.64
CA ASP A 109 7.99 0.79 7.24
C ASP A 109 7.38 -0.41 7.98
N PHE A 110 7.63 -1.64 7.52
CA PHE A 110 7.18 -2.85 8.21
C PHE A 110 7.82 -3.03 9.59
N ILE A 111 9.03 -2.51 9.81
CA ILE A 111 9.75 -2.66 11.08
C ILE A 111 9.65 -1.43 12.00
N LYS A 112 9.20 -0.27 11.48
CA LYS A 112 9.04 0.95 12.29
C LYS A 112 8.04 0.77 13.44
N VAL A 113 7.10 -0.16 13.33
CA VAL A 113 6.09 -0.49 14.35
C VAL A 113 6.64 -1.32 15.52
N ALA A 114 7.86 -1.88 15.40
CA ALA A 114 8.51 -2.53 16.54
C ALA A 114 8.91 -1.53 17.64
N ARG A 115 8.95 -0.22 17.34
CA ARG A 115 8.96 0.80 18.38
C ARG A 115 7.51 1.10 18.74
N ARG A 116 7.01 0.48 19.82
CA ARG A 116 5.90 1.09 20.58
C ARG A 116 6.22 2.59 20.70
N PRO A 117 5.24 3.49 20.60
CA PRO A 117 5.47 4.83 21.11
C PRO A 117 5.99 4.62 22.53
N TYR A 118 7.22 5.06 22.77
CA TYR A 118 7.66 5.26 24.12
C TYR A 118 6.73 6.36 24.64
N ASN A 119 5.60 5.96 25.18
CA ASN A 119 4.85 6.83 26.05
C ASN A 119 5.80 7.04 27.22
N ASP A 120 6.13 8.29 27.53
CA ASP A 120 6.96 8.64 28.69
C ASP A 120 6.38 8.11 30.03
N ALA A 121 5.17 7.54 30.00
CA ALA A 121 4.53 6.81 31.09
C ALA A 121 5.07 5.40 31.37
N ASP A 122 5.83 4.79 30.44
CA ASP A 122 6.42 3.45 30.60
C ASP A 122 7.94 3.47 30.82
N ALA A 123 8.49 4.64 31.18
CA ALA A 123 9.89 4.75 31.58
C ALA A 123 10.10 3.98 32.91
N PRO A 124 10.98 2.96 32.99
CA PRO A 124 11.37 2.43 34.28
C PRO A 124 12.06 3.55 35.06
N SER A 125 11.50 3.92 36.21
CA SER A 125 12.13 4.84 37.15
C SER A 125 13.50 4.30 37.50
N ALA A 126 14.55 5.00 37.07
CA ALA A 126 15.92 4.63 37.38
C ALA A 126 16.15 4.65 38.91
N PRO A 127 16.96 3.72 39.45
CA PRO A 127 17.35 3.72 40.85
C PRO A 127 18.27 4.90 41.22
#